data_AF-W7MP20-F1
#
_entry.id   AF-W7MP20-F1
#
_cell.length_a   1.000
_cell.length_b   1.000
_cell.length_c   1.000
_cell.angle_alpha   90.00
_cell.angle_beta   90.00
_cell.angle_gamma   90.00
#
_symmetry.space_group_name_H-M   'P 1'
#
loop_
_entity.id
_entity.type
_entity.pdbx_description
1 polymer ?
#
loop_
_entity_poly.entity_id
_entity_poly.type
_entity_poly.pdbx_seq_one_letter_code
_entity_poly.pdbx_strand_id
1 'polypeptide(L)'
;MEDNKLNYTLWNYNPNNRVAYGDGWNNEDFSVINGDEVSDNGPVRPDYRNHLHEHDELYKGGRILDVIIRPYAVKTAGIPKKSNWNHKSLRFEYEWTSTATKEPVDEKTHLTEIFIPGYHYDAHKLRVQGANVEWTYDKPRQTLYVRSSLAGYHSIIVAIENEAQHLLERGRRRRELYPPQFPFNLVSAGVEDLIEDVDWSKMFTYLPVVIVLLIAFLMSPLISWLP
;
A
#
# COMPACT_ATOMS: atom_id res chain seq x y z
N MET A 1 -1.87 13.88 0.82
CA MET A 1 -3.26 13.93 1.37
C MET A 1 -3.32 13.28 2.74
N GLU A 2 -2.86 12.04 2.90
CA GLU A 2 -2.84 11.31 4.19
C GLU A 2 -2.08 12.04 5.31
N ASP A 3 -0.91 12.62 5.00
CA ASP A 3 -0.14 13.40 6.00
C ASP A 3 -0.95 14.58 6.54
N ASN A 4 -1.72 15.22 5.66
CA ASN A 4 -2.57 16.38 5.98
C ASN A 4 -3.95 16.00 6.53
N LYS A 5 -4.29 14.70 6.63
CA LYS A 5 -5.59 14.22 7.12
C LYS A 5 -6.79 14.76 6.33
N LEU A 6 -6.59 14.96 5.03
CA LEU A 6 -7.63 15.47 4.14
C LEU A 6 -8.24 14.35 3.30
N ASN A 7 -9.55 14.42 3.16
CA ASN A 7 -10.30 13.63 2.20
C ASN A 7 -10.09 14.19 0.79
N TYR A 8 -10.28 13.34 -0.20
CA TYR A 8 -10.25 13.73 -1.60
C TYR A 8 -11.25 12.90 -2.41
N THR A 9 -11.54 13.39 -3.61
CA THR A 9 -12.31 12.67 -4.61
C THR A 9 -11.43 12.56 -5.85
N LEU A 10 -11.22 11.33 -6.34
CA LEU A 10 -10.38 11.11 -7.51
C LEU A 10 -11.12 11.53 -8.77
N TRP A 11 -10.39 12.19 -9.67
CA TRP A 11 -10.83 12.46 -11.04
C TRP A 11 -10.01 11.61 -12.01
N ASN A 12 -10.63 10.56 -12.52
CA ASN A 12 -11.15 10.47 -13.89
C ASN A 12 -11.83 9.10 -13.98
N TYR A 13 -13.12 9.09 -14.28
CA TYR A 13 -13.88 7.88 -14.55
C TYR A 13 -14.53 8.05 -15.92
N ASN A 14 -13.99 7.35 -16.92
CA ASN A 14 -14.58 7.22 -18.23
C ASN A 14 -14.73 5.72 -18.51
N PRO A 15 -15.95 5.17 -18.42
CA PRO A 15 -16.18 3.74 -18.59
C PRO A 15 -15.86 3.25 -20.01
N ASN A 16 -15.75 4.16 -20.98
CA ASN A 16 -15.43 3.85 -22.37
C ASN A 16 -13.95 4.05 -22.70
N ASN A 17 -13.11 4.38 -21.71
CA ASN A 17 -11.68 4.55 -21.91
C ASN A 17 -11.05 3.28 -22.48
N ARG A 18 -10.19 3.45 -23.49
CA ARG A 18 -9.42 2.37 -24.09
C ARG A 18 -7.95 2.73 -24.16
N VAL A 19 -7.10 1.75 -23.87
CA VAL A 19 -5.62 1.91 -23.98
C VAL A 19 -5.17 2.41 -25.36
N ALA A 20 -5.90 2.07 -26.43
CA ALA A 20 -5.51 2.42 -27.80
C ALA A 20 -5.79 3.87 -28.20
N TYR A 21 -6.79 4.54 -27.61
CA TYR A 21 -7.23 5.88 -28.03
C TYR A 21 -7.76 6.73 -26.88
N GLY A 22 -7.49 6.32 -25.64
CA GLY A 22 -7.89 7.00 -24.43
C GLY A 22 -9.40 7.05 -24.24
N ASP A 23 -9.84 8.16 -23.67
CA ASP A 23 -11.18 8.43 -23.19
C ASP A 23 -12.09 9.09 -24.26
N GLY A 24 -11.57 9.26 -25.48
CA GLY A 24 -12.27 9.93 -26.58
C GLY A 24 -12.12 11.46 -26.60
N TRP A 25 -11.36 12.03 -25.64
CA TRP A 25 -11.02 13.44 -25.58
C TRP A 25 -9.49 13.61 -25.56
N ASN A 26 -8.93 14.14 -26.66
CA ASN A 26 -7.47 14.32 -26.83
C ASN A 26 -6.62 13.03 -26.69
N ASN A 27 -7.22 11.84 -26.82
CA ASN A 27 -6.57 10.55 -26.59
C ASN A 27 -5.96 10.40 -25.18
N GLU A 28 -6.59 11.00 -24.17
CA GLU A 28 -6.16 10.92 -22.78
C GLU A 28 -6.43 9.52 -22.19
N ASP A 29 -5.43 8.89 -21.57
CA ASP A 29 -5.55 7.54 -20.97
C ASP A 29 -5.36 7.57 -19.44
N PHE A 30 -6.09 8.45 -18.75
CA PHE A 30 -6.02 8.57 -17.28
C PHE A 30 -7.16 7.88 -16.54
N SER A 31 -8.02 7.16 -17.25
CA SER A 31 -9.14 6.51 -16.58
C SER A 31 -8.68 5.37 -15.69
N VAL A 32 -9.35 5.24 -14.53
CA VAL A 32 -9.11 4.16 -13.55
C VAL A 32 -9.82 2.86 -13.92
N ILE A 33 -10.50 2.83 -15.07
CA ILE A 33 -11.19 1.67 -15.61
C ILE A 33 -10.94 1.59 -17.12
N ASN A 34 -10.92 0.38 -17.65
CA ASN A 34 -11.02 0.13 -19.08
C ASN A 34 -12.41 -0.46 -19.39
N GLY A 35 -13.00 -0.05 -20.51
CA GLY A 35 -14.27 -0.60 -20.96
C GLY A 35 -14.20 -2.07 -21.35
N ASP A 36 -15.37 -2.73 -21.34
CA ASP A 36 -15.55 -4.16 -21.65
C ASP A 36 -15.48 -4.51 -23.15
N GLU A 37 -15.40 -3.51 -24.03
CA GLU A 37 -15.48 -3.72 -25.46
C GLU A 37 -14.17 -4.24 -26.07
N VAL A 38 -14.28 -5.31 -26.85
CA VAL A 38 -13.18 -5.82 -27.69
C VAL A 38 -12.81 -4.73 -28.69
N SER A 39 -11.53 -4.34 -28.71
CA SER A 39 -11.02 -3.43 -29.73
C SER A 39 -10.70 -4.20 -31.01
N ASP A 40 -10.56 -3.49 -32.13
CA ASP A 40 -10.10 -4.09 -33.40
C ASP A 40 -8.73 -4.80 -33.25
N ASN A 41 -7.96 -4.43 -32.21
CA ASN A 41 -6.65 -5.01 -31.86
C ASN A 41 -6.73 -6.14 -30.81
N GLY A 42 -7.93 -6.67 -30.54
CA GLY A 42 -8.18 -7.73 -29.55
C GLY A 42 -8.70 -7.21 -28.20
N PRO A 43 -8.82 -8.10 -27.21
CA PRO A 43 -9.33 -7.74 -25.89
C PRO A 43 -8.42 -6.72 -25.22
N VAL A 44 -9.02 -5.77 -24.47
CA VAL A 44 -8.26 -4.82 -23.68
C VAL A 44 -7.44 -5.60 -22.64
N ARG A 45 -6.13 -5.34 -22.58
CA ARG A 45 -5.27 -6.03 -21.62
C ARG A 45 -5.61 -5.54 -20.20
N PRO A 46 -5.93 -6.44 -19.27
CA PRO A 46 -6.23 -6.05 -17.89
C PRO A 46 -5.00 -5.48 -17.20
N ASP A 47 -5.22 -4.63 -16.19
CA ASP A 47 -4.12 -4.19 -15.32
C ASP A 47 -3.60 -5.43 -14.58
N TYR A 48 -2.29 -5.68 -14.68
CA TYR A 48 -1.68 -6.82 -14.02
C TYR A 48 -1.80 -6.77 -12.51
N ARG A 49 -2.03 -5.60 -11.92
CA ARG A 49 -2.26 -5.46 -10.48
C ARG A 49 -3.65 -5.97 -10.09
N ASN A 50 -4.60 -5.93 -11.04
CA ASN A 50 -5.98 -6.36 -10.87
C ASN A 50 -6.24 -7.82 -11.28
N HIS A 51 -5.26 -8.50 -11.88
CA HIS A 51 -5.46 -9.85 -12.46
C HIS A 51 -6.09 -10.91 -11.52
N LEU A 52 -5.92 -10.83 -10.19
CA LEU A 52 -6.57 -11.75 -9.23
C LEU A 52 -8.08 -11.50 -9.11
N HIS A 53 -8.54 -10.33 -9.52
CA HIS A 53 -9.88 -9.82 -9.31
C HIS A 53 -10.65 -9.60 -10.62
N GLU A 54 -10.04 -9.87 -11.78
CA GLU A 54 -10.70 -9.75 -13.09
C GLU A 54 -11.93 -10.68 -13.26
N HIS A 55 -12.03 -11.72 -12.43
CA HIS A 55 -13.20 -12.61 -12.40
C HIS A 55 -14.36 -12.06 -11.55
N ASP A 56 -14.11 -11.02 -10.75
CA ASP A 56 -15.11 -10.37 -9.91
C ASP A 56 -15.69 -9.17 -10.68
N GLU A 57 -17.01 -9.19 -10.90
CA GLU A 57 -17.73 -8.12 -11.58
C GLU A 57 -17.51 -6.74 -10.94
N LEU A 58 -17.21 -6.67 -9.64
CA LEU A 58 -16.92 -5.41 -8.95
C LEU A 58 -15.57 -4.79 -9.35
N TYR A 59 -14.61 -5.60 -9.75
CA TYR A 59 -13.22 -5.19 -9.97
C TYR A 59 -12.78 -5.31 -11.43
N LYS A 60 -13.54 -6.02 -12.26
CA LYS A 60 -13.27 -6.25 -13.67
C LYS A 60 -12.96 -4.95 -14.43
N GLY A 61 -11.89 -4.98 -15.24
CA GLY A 61 -11.45 -3.82 -16.03
C GLY A 61 -10.83 -2.69 -15.21
N GLY A 62 -10.76 -2.81 -13.89
CA GLY A 62 -10.16 -1.82 -13.01
C GLY A 62 -8.65 -1.66 -13.23
N ARG A 63 -8.19 -0.42 -13.18
CA ARG A 63 -6.77 -0.03 -13.23
C ARG A 63 -6.38 0.60 -11.93
N ILE A 64 -5.14 0.42 -11.51
CA ILE A 64 -4.56 1.00 -10.29
C ILE A 64 -5.41 0.77 -9.01
N LEU A 65 -6.27 -0.25 -9.01
CA LEU A 65 -7.16 -0.58 -7.89
C LEU A 65 -6.39 -0.88 -6.61
N ASP A 66 -5.17 -1.39 -6.74
CA ASP A 66 -4.27 -1.65 -5.61
C ASP A 66 -3.85 -0.38 -4.86
N VAL A 67 -3.88 0.78 -5.51
CA VAL A 67 -3.55 2.08 -4.91
C VAL A 67 -4.80 2.83 -4.45
N ILE A 68 -5.87 2.82 -5.26
CA ILE A 68 -7.06 3.64 -4.99
C ILE A 68 -7.99 3.01 -3.94
N ILE A 69 -8.13 1.69 -3.94
CA ILE A 69 -8.82 0.96 -2.89
C ILE A 69 -7.83 0.84 -1.74
N ARG A 70 -8.17 1.36 -0.57
CA ARG A 70 -7.21 1.47 0.53
C ARG A 70 -7.92 1.47 1.88
N PRO A 71 -7.25 0.94 2.93
CA PRO A 71 -7.76 1.08 4.27
C PRO A 71 -7.70 2.54 4.73
N TYR A 72 -8.70 2.97 5.49
CA TYR A 72 -8.74 4.30 6.10
C TYR A 72 -9.69 4.32 7.31
N ALA A 73 -9.45 5.23 8.24
CA ALA A 73 -10.36 5.48 9.35
C ALA A 73 -11.59 6.24 8.84
N VAL A 74 -12.75 5.56 8.80
CA VAL A 74 -14.04 6.12 8.41
C VAL A 74 -14.56 7.03 9.52
N LYS A 75 -14.40 6.60 10.77
CA LYS A 75 -14.75 7.36 11.97
C LYS A 75 -13.64 7.23 12.99
N THR A 76 -13.28 8.34 13.62
CA THR A 76 -12.22 8.37 14.64
C THR A 76 -12.77 8.89 15.95
N ALA A 77 -12.62 8.10 17.01
CA ALA A 77 -12.92 8.49 18.38
C ALA A 77 -11.80 9.38 18.95
N GLY A 78 -11.60 10.56 18.38
CA GLY A 78 -10.55 11.49 18.78
C GLY A 78 -9.96 12.27 17.61
N ILE A 79 -8.72 12.72 17.78
CA ILE A 79 -8.00 13.55 16.80
C ILE A 79 -6.96 12.68 16.06
N PRO A 80 -7.12 12.48 14.73
CA PRO A 80 -6.14 11.77 13.91
C PRO A 80 -4.75 12.43 13.98
N LYS A 81 -3.70 11.62 14.12
CA LYS A 81 -2.29 12.06 14.14
C LYS A 81 -1.51 11.53 12.95
N LYS A 82 -1.67 10.25 12.63
CA LYS A 82 -1.00 9.59 11.50
C LYS A 82 -1.95 8.63 10.79
N SER A 83 -1.85 8.60 9.47
CA SER A 83 -2.47 7.63 8.59
C SER A 83 -1.41 7.30 7.55
N ASN A 84 -0.96 6.05 7.49
CA ASN A 84 0.05 5.61 6.54
C ASN A 84 -0.39 4.28 5.91
N TRP A 85 -0.38 4.23 4.59
CA TRP A 85 -0.75 3.05 3.82
C TRP A 85 0.36 2.70 2.83
N ASN A 86 0.93 1.51 2.97
CA ASN A 86 1.83 0.94 1.97
C ASN A 86 1.08 -0.10 1.14
N HIS A 87 0.72 0.26 -0.10
CA HIS A 87 0.03 -0.60 -1.05
C HIS A 87 0.86 -1.79 -1.55
N LYS A 88 2.20 -1.74 -1.47
CA LYS A 88 3.07 -2.85 -1.87
C LYS A 88 3.06 -3.93 -0.80
N SER A 89 3.20 -3.56 0.47
CA SER A 89 3.30 -4.52 1.58
C SER A 89 1.98 -4.83 2.28
N LEU A 90 0.91 -4.13 1.89
CA LEU A 90 -0.41 -4.18 2.50
C LEU A 90 -0.41 -3.83 3.99
N ARG A 91 0.50 -2.94 4.39
CA ARG A 91 0.64 -2.46 5.76
C ARG A 91 -0.03 -1.10 5.93
N PHE A 92 -0.99 -1.04 6.85
CA PHE A 92 -1.68 0.16 7.26
C PHE A 92 -1.35 0.51 8.71
N GLU A 93 -1.02 1.77 8.97
CA GLU A 93 -0.74 2.31 10.30
C GLU A 93 -1.63 3.52 10.55
N TYR A 94 -2.26 3.53 11.72
CA TYR A 94 -3.14 4.62 12.12
C TYR A 94 -2.91 4.99 13.58
N GLU A 95 -2.81 6.28 13.84
CA GLU A 95 -2.52 6.83 15.18
C GLU A 95 -3.46 8.01 15.44
N TRP A 96 -4.04 8.06 16.63
CA TRP A 96 -4.94 9.14 17.06
C TRP A 96 -4.83 9.37 18.56
N THR A 97 -5.35 10.51 19.02
CA THR A 97 -5.44 10.82 20.46
C THR A 97 -6.88 11.04 20.88
N SER A 98 -7.29 10.47 22.00
CA SER A 98 -8.59 10.68 22.63
C SER A 98 -8.45 11.55 23.88
N THR A 99 -9.50 12.31 24.22
CA THR A 99 -9.56 13.14 25.43
C THR A 99 -10.52 12.54 26.45
N ALA A 100 -10.21 12.71 27.74
CA ALA A 100 -11.12 12.31 28.81
C ALA A 100 -12.34 13.24 28.81
N THR A 101 -13.52 12.69 28.54
CA THR A 101 -14.80 13.40 28.59
C THR A 101 -15.42 13.28 29.99
N LYS A 102 -15.99 14.39 30.49
CA LYS A 102 -16.64 14.46 31.81
C LYS A 102 -18.12 14.04 31.77
N GLU A 103 -18.71 13.95 30.58
CA GLU A 103 -20.11 13.60 30.37
C GLU A 103 -20.30 12.07 30.28
N PRO A 104 -21.51 11.55 30.59
CA PRO A 104 -21.79 10.12 30.45
C PRO A 104 -21.50 9.67 29.02
N VAL A 105 -20.54 8.76 28.90
CA VAL A 105 -19.95 8.40 27.63
C VAL A 105 -20.77 7.30 26.96
N ASP A 106 -21.41 7.60 25.82
CA ASP A 106 -21.97 6.56 24.94
C ASP A 106 -20.83 5.68 24.41
N GLU A 107 -21.09 4.38 24.22
CA GLU A 107 -20.08 3.42 23.75
C GLU A 107 -19.42 3.87 22.44
N LYS A 108 -20.17 4.58 21.59
CA LYS A 108 -19.69 5.11 20.31
C LYS A 108 -18.61 6.18 20.44
N THR A 109 -18.53 6.87 21.59
CA THR A 109 -17.54 7.93 21.83
C THR A 109 -16.11 7.39 21.87
N HIS A 110 -15.95 6.08 22.14
CA HIS A 110 -14.66 5.40 22.19
C HIS A 110 -14.42 4.47 21.00
N LEU A 111 -15.29 4.52 19.99
CA LEU A 111 -15.26 3.59 18.87
C LEU A 111 -14.72 4.26 17.60
N THR A 112 -13.53 3.84 17.19
CA THR A 112 -12.96 4.13 15.87
C THR A 112 -13.36 3.02 14.90
N GLU A 113 -13.79 3.38 13.69
CA GLU A 113 -14.17 2.47 12.62
C GLU A 113 -13.19 2.63 11.45
N ILE A 114 -12.55 1.53 11.05
CA ILE A 114 -11.55 1.52 9.98
C ILE A 114 -12.04 0.58 8.88
N PHE A 115 -12.13 1.09 7.66
CA PHE A 115 -12.40 0.27 6.48
C PHE A 115 -11.18 -0.58 6.16
N ILE A 116 -11.37 -1.89 6.00
CA ILE A 116 -10.34 -2.88 5.64
C ILE A 116 -10.78 -3.57 4.34
N PRO A 117 -10.30 -3.11 3.18
CA PRO A 117 -10.82 -3.57 1.89
C PRO A 117 -10.57 -5.05 1.63
N GLY A 118 -11.62 -5.82 1.34
CA GLY A 118 -11.49 -7.24 0.98
C GLY A 118 -10.65 -7.46 -0.27
N TYR A 119 -10.66 -6.51 -1.21
CA TYR A 119 -9.76 -6.47 -2.37
C TYR A 119 -8.30 -6.80 -1.99
N HIS A 120 -7.80 -6.21 -0.90
CA HIS A 120 -6.44 -6.45 -0.44
C HIS A 120 -6.33 -7.63 0.51
N TYR A 121 -7.31 -7.81 1.39
CA TYR A 121 -7.12 -8.59 2.60
C TYR A 121 -7.84 -9.94 2.62
N ASP A 122 -8.78 -10.22 1.71
CA ASP A 122 -9.58 -11.46 1.76
C ASP A 122 -8.77 -12.72 1.50
N ALA A 123 -7.73 -12.61 0.65
CA ALA A 123 -6.81 -13.68 0.33
C ALA A 123 -5.71 -13.89 1.39
N HIS A 124 -5.70 -13.08 2.45
CA HIS A 124 -4.62 -13.05 3.42
C HIS A 124 -5.12 -13.23 4.86
N LYS A 125 -4.23 -13.77 5.71
CA LYS A 125 -4.45 -13.75 7.15
C LYS A 125 -4.01 -12.39 7.69
N LEU A 126 -4.93 -11.73 8.39
CA LEU A 126 -4.70 -10.43 9.00
C LEU A 126 -3.94 -10.56 10.32
N ARG A 127 -2.92 -9.72 10.46
CA ARG A 127 -2.20 -9.45 11.71
C ARG A 127 -2.52 -8.03 12.15
N VAL A 128 -3.33 -7.90 13.19
CA VAL A 128 -3.71 -6.61 13.77
C VAL A 128 -3.02 -6.42 15.11
N GLN A 129 -2.34 -5.30 15.28
CA GLN A 129 -1.63 -4.93 16.51
C GLN A 129 -2.11 -3.56 16.96
N GLY A 130 -2.67 -3.49 18.16
CA GLY A 130 -3.16 -2.25 18.76
C GLY A 130 -2.41 -1.92 20.04
N ALA A 131 -2.11 -0.63 20.26
CA ALA A 131 -1.60 -0.12 21.53
C ALA A 131 -2.69 0.64 22.27
N ASN A 132 -2.96 0.27 23.53
CA ASN A 132 -4.00 0.87 24.38
C ASN A 132 -5.41 0.80 23.78
N VAL A 133 -5.71 -0.27 23.02
CA VAL A 133 -6.99 -0.47 22.36
C VAL A 133 -7.38 -1.95 22.34
N GLU A 134 -8.69 -2.18 22.34
CA GLU A 134 -9.30 -3.47 21.98
C GLU A 134 -9.84 -3.38 20.56
N TRP A 135 -9.90 -4.49 19.83
CA TRP A 135 -10.38 -4.48 18.46
C TRP A 135 -11.17 -5.73 18.09
N THR A 136 -12.06 -5.59 17.12
CA THR A 136 -12.82 -6.68 16.51
C THR A 136 -12.98 -6.42 15.03
N TYR A 137 -12.73 -7.44 14.21
CA TYR A 137 -12.85 -7.33 12.76
C TYR A 137 -14.12 -8.02 12.27
N ASP A 138 -15.00 -7.26 11.63
CA ASP A 138 -16.18 -7.75 10.93
C ASP A 138 -15.84 -7.87 9.44
N LYS A 139 -15.52 -9.09 9.01
CA LYS A 139 -15.11 -9.39 7.63
C LYS A 139 -16.21 -9.10 6.61
N PRO A 140 -17.47 -9.56 6.78
CA PRO A 140 -18.56 -9.21 5.86
C PRO A 140 -18.77 -7.71 5.69
N ARG A 141 -18.59 -6.91 6.76
CA ARG A 141 -18.68 -5.44 6.68
C ARG A 141 -17.38 -4.75 6.27
N GLN A 142 -16.29 -5.50 6.07
CA GLN A 142 -14.97 -4.94 5.78
C GLN A 142 -14.57 -3.83 6.78
N THR A 143 -14.94 -4.01 8.06
CA THR A 143 -14.81 -2.97 9.08
C THR A 143 -14.08 -3.50 10.31
N LEU A 144 -12.99 -2.83 10.68
CA LEU A 144 -12.28 -3.03 11.93
C LEU A 144 -12.78 -2.01 12.95
N TYR A 145 -13.43 -2.52 13.99
CA TYR A 145 -13.88 -1.75 15.15
C TYR A 145 -12.77 -1.70 16.18
N VAL A 146 -12.39 -0.49 16.61
CA VAL A 146 -11.30 -0.27 17.55
C VAL A 146 -11.81 0.55 18.73
N ARG A 147 -11.78 -0.03 19.92
CA ARG A 147 -12.25 0.58 21.16
C ARG A 147 -11.07 1.11 21.96
N SER A 148 -11.08 2.40 22.26
CA SER A 148 -10.08 3.06 23.12
C SER A 148 -10.63 3.21 24.55
N SER A 149 -10.26 2.29 25.44
CA SER A 149 -10.81 2.24 26.81
C SER A 149 -10.29 3.36 27.74
N LEU A 150 -9.16 3.97 27.40
CA LEU A 150 -8.55 5.05 28.18
C LEU A 150 -8.33 6.28 27.30
N ALA A 151 -8.34 7.47 27.92
CA ALA A 151 -7.91 8.68 27.23
C ALA A 151 -6.40 8.64 26.97
N GLY A 152 -5.95 9.22 25.86
CA GLY A 152 -4.52 9.35 25.56
C GLY A 152 -4.19 9.02 24.12
N TYR A 153 -3.02 8.43 23.91
CA TYR A 153 -2.52 8.07 22.59
C TYR A 153 -2.82 6.61 22.26
N HIS A 154 -3.31 6.39 21.04
CA HIS A 154 -3.67 5.10 20.50
C HIS A 154 -3.00 4.89 19.14
N SER A 155 -2.64 3.64 18.88
CA SER A 155 -2.19 3.24 17.56
C SER A 155 -2.75 1.88 17.19
N ILE A 156 -2.92 1.67 15.90
CA ILE A 156 -3.24 0.37 15.34
C ILE A 156 -2.48 0.16 14.04
N ILE A 157 -2.01 -1.07 13.88
CA ILE A 157 -1.30 -1.54 12.70
C ILE A 157 -2.08 -2.72 12.15
N VAL A 158 -2.45 -2.67 10.88
CA VAL A 158 -3.04 -3.78 10.13
C VAL A 158 -2.04 -4.21 9.08
N ALA A 159 -1.66 -5.47 9.10
CA ALA A 159 -0.75 -6.05 8.12
C ALA A 159 -1.19 -7.48 7.78
N ILE A 160 -0.53 -8.09 6.80
CA ILE A 160 -0.68 -9.51 6.49
C ILE A 160 0.40 -10.33 7.18
N GLU A 161 0.13 -11.60 7.50
CA GLU A 161 1.14 -12.47 8.13
C GLU A 161 2.38 -12.70 7.24
N ASN A 162 2.18 -12.89 5.93
CA ASN A 162 3.20 -13.30 4.97
C ASN A 162 3.70 -12.16 4.07
N GLU A 163 4.00 -11.00 4.64
CA GLU A 163 4.39 -9.77 3.91
C GLU A 163 5.55 -9.99 2.92
N ALA A 164 6.61 -10.68 3.34
CA ALA A 164 7.77 -10.93 2.48
C ALA A 164 7.45 -11.82 1.26
N GLN A 165 6.57 -12.82 1.42
CA GLN A 165 6.14 -13.67 0.31
C GLN A 165 5.26 -12.89 -0.66
N HIS A 166 4.34 -12.08 -0.14
CA HIS A 166 3.48 -11.20 -0.95
C HIS A 166 4.30 -10.26 -1.84
N LEU A 167 5.29 -9.57 -1.28
CA LEU A 167 6.19 -8.68 -2.04
C LEU A 167 6.96 -9.44 -3.13
N LEU A 168 7.47 -10.62 -2.81
CA LEU A 168 8.21 -11.45 -3.75
C LEU A 168 7.33 -11.95 -4.92
N GLU A 169 6.09 -12.37 -4.65
CA GLU A 169 5.12 -12.76 -5.67
C GLU A 169 4.73 -11.58 -6.57
N ARG A 170 4.50 -10.40 -5.97
CA ARG A 170 4.24 -9.15 -6.70
C ARG A 170 5.38 -8.83 -7.67
N GLY A 171 6.62 -8.87 -7.19
CA GLY A 171 7.81 -8.61 -8.01
C GLY A 171 7.99 -9.63 -9.14
N ARG A 172 7.78 -10.94 -8.88
CA ARG A 172 7.83 -11.99 -9.91
C ARG A 172 6.83 -11.74 -11.02
N ARG A 173 5.57 -11.46 -10.67
CA ARG A 173 4.50 -11.22 -11.64
C ARG A 173 4.77 -10.01 -12.52
N ARG A 174 5.27 -8.92 -11.92
CA ARG A 174 5.69 -7.73 -12.68
C ARG A 174 6.75 -8.10 -13.71
N ARG A 175 7.74 -8.92 -13.37
CA ARG A 175 8.82 -9.34 -14.28
C ARG A 175 8.36 -10.29 -15.38
N GLU A 176 7.39 -11.15 -15.12
CA GLU A 176 6.79 -12.01 -16.15
C GLU A 176 6.15 -11.17 -17.27
N LEU A 177 5.55 -10.04 -16.90
CA LEU A 177 4.85 -9.14 -17.83
C LEU A 177 5.76 -8.08 -18.43
N TYR A 178 6.70 -7.59 -17.65
CA TYR A 178 7.71 -6.61 -18.04
C TYR A 178 9.10 -7.14 -17.69
N PRO A 179 9.67 -8.02 -18.54
CA PRO A 179 10.99 -8.58 -18.30
C PRO A 179 12.02 -7.47 -18.12
N PRO A 180 12.78 -7.48 -17.01
CA PRO A 180 13.71 -6.41 -16.71
C PRO A 180 14.83 -6.38 -17.75
N GLN A 181 15.21 -5.18 -18.17
CA GLN A 181 16.36 -4.97 -19.02
C GLN A 181 17.61 -4.72 -18.18
N PHE A 182 18.79 -4.71 -18.81
CA PHE A 182 20.02 -4.37 -18.12
C PHE A 182 19.96 -2.95 -17.52
N PRO A 183 20.41 -2.74 -16.26
CA PRO A 183 21.04 -3.70 -15.35
C PRO A 183 20.08 -4.44 -14.38
N PHE A 184 18.77 -4.13 -14.40
CA PHE A 184 17.78 -4.70 -13.48
C PHE A 184 17.59 -6.21 -13.63
N ASN A 185 17.95 -6.77 -14.78
CA ASN A 185 18.01 -8.22 -14.99
C ASN A 185 19.05 -8.94 -14.10
N LEU A 186 20.05 -8.22 -13.55
CA LEU A 186 21.07 -8.77 -12.64
C LEU A 186 20.61 -8.85 -11.19
N VAL A 187 19.49 -8.20 -10.85
CA VAL A 187 18.98 -8.08 -9.48
C VAL A 187 17.79 -9.02 -9.32
N SER A 188 17.57 -9.59 -8.12
CA SER A 188 16.39 -10.45 -7.86
C SER A 188 15.11 -9.63 -7.64
N ALA A 189 13.94 -10.24 -7.84
CA ALA A 189 12.65 -9.56 -7.69
C ALA A 189 12.46 -8.91 -6.30
N GLY A 190 12.92 -9.59 -5.23
CA GLY A 190 12.82 -9.06 -3.87
C GLY A 190 13.76 -7.88 -3.58
N VAL A 191 14.83 -7.70 -4.36
CA VAL A 191 15.77 -6.58 -4.20
C VAL A 191 15.32 -5.36 -5.02
N GLU A 192 14.58 -5.56 -6.11
CA GLU A 192 14.04 -4.47 -6.93
C GLU A 192 13.07 -3.58 -6.16
N ASP A 193 12.14 -4.17 -5.41
CA ASP A 193 11.19 -3.40 -4.58
C ASP A 193 11.90 -2.62 -3.47
N LEU A 194 12.97 -3.18 -2.87
CA LEU A 194 13.80 -2.51 -1.88
C LEU A 194 14.54 -1.30 -2.48
N ILE A 195 15.00 -1.39 -3.73
CA ILE A 195 15.71 -0.31 -4.43
C ILE A 195 14.74 0.80 -4.86
N GLU A 196 13.47 0.48 -5.17
CA GLU A 196 12.46 1.49 -5.51
C GLU A 196 12.04 2.34 -4.30
N ASP A 197 11.95 1.74 -3.11
CA ASP A 197 11.54 2.44 -1.88
C ASP A 197 12.71 3.21 -1.23
N VAL A 198 13.93 3.08 -1.78
CA VAL A 198 15.07 3.89 -1.39
C VAL A 198 14.85 5.33 -1.84
N ASP A 199 14.78 6.23 -0.87
CA ASP A 199 14.84 7.67 -1.09
C ASP A 199 16.23 8.02 -1.65
N TRP A 200 16.33 8.03 -2.98
CA TRP A 200 17.57 8.31 -3.70
C TRP A 200 18.19 9.64 -3.28
N SER A 201 17.39 10.63 -2.89
CA SER A 201 17.89 11.92 -2.41
C SER A 201 18.73 11.78 -1.12
N LYS A 202 18.30 10.92 -0.21
CA LYS A 202 19.05 10.57 1.01
C LYS A 202 20.24 9.68 0.69
N MET A 203 20.08 8.72 -0.22
CA MET A 203 21.17 7.84 -0.65
C MET A 203 22.33 8.62 -1.26
N PHE A 204 22.08 9.60 -2.14
CA PHE A 204 23.13 10.48 -2.67
C PHE A 204 23.79 11.36 -1.60
N THR A 205 23.05 11.72 -0.55
CA THR A 205 23.59 12.47 0.60
C THR A 205 24.62 11.64 1.38
N TYR A 206 24.38 10.33 1.53
CA TYR A 206 25.26 9.42 2.28
C TYR A 206 26.26 8.65 1.40
N LEU A 207 26.09 8.66 0.08
CA LEU A 207 26.96 7.96 -0.88
C LEU A 207 28.45 8.30 -0.72
N PRO A 208 28.86 9.58 -0.49
CA PRO A 208 30.26 9.90 -0.25
C PRO A 208 30.81 9.23 1.02
N VAL A 209 30.00 9.11 2.07
CA VAL A 209 30.38 8.47 3.34
C VAL A 209 30.54 6.96 3.15
N VAL A 210 29.62 6.33 2.42
CA VAL A 210 29.68 4.89 2.12
C VAL A 210 30.90 4.58 1.24
N ILE A 211 31.21 5.41 0.24
CA ILE A 211 32.40 5.26 -0.59
C ILE A 211 33.68 5.40 0.25
N VAL A 212 33.76 6.38 1.14
CA VAL A 212 34.92 6.54 2.05
C VAL A 212 35.09 5.32 2.96
N LEU A 213 34.00 4.77 3.51
CA LEU A 213 34.04 3.57 4.34
C LEU A 213 34.43 2.31 3.54
N LEU A 214 33.93 2.16 2.31
CA LEU A 214 34.30 1.06 1.42
C LEU A 214 35.78 1.14 0.99
N ILE A 215 36.28 2.33 0.67
CA ILE A 215 37.69 2.55 0.38
C ILE A 215 38.51 2.23 1.64
N ALA A 216 38.12 2.72 2.82
CA ALA A 216 38.82 2.43 4.07
C ALA A 216 38.83 0.92 4.41
N PHE A 217 37.75 0.21 4.11
CA PHE A 217 37.65 -1.25 4.29
C PHE A 217 38.52 -2.01 3.28
N LEU A 218 38.48 -1.64 1.99
CA LEU A 218 39.30 -2.25 0.93
C LEU A 218 40.80 -1.93 1.07
N MET A 219 41.13 -0.75 1.62
CA MET A 219 42.48 -0.31 1.93
C MET A 219 42.95 -0.76 3.32
N SER A 220 42.09 -1.42 4.11
CA SER A 220 42.53 -2.03 5.36
C SER A 220 43.42 -3.23 5.00
N PRO A 221 44.70 -3.24 5.41
CA PRO A 221 45.56 -4.37 5.14
C PRO A 221 44.93 -5.58 5.83
N LEU A 222 44.74 -6.68 5.10
CA LEU A 222 44.54 -8.02 5.65
C LEU A 222 45.65 -8.22 6.69
N ILE A 223 45.34 -8.00 7.96
CA ILE A 223 46.23 -8.32 9.07
C ILE A 223 46.33 -9.84 9.02
N SER A 224 47.41 -10.29 8.38
CA SER A 224 47.85 -11.67 8.31
C SER A 224 48.06 -12.17 9.73
N TRP A 225 47.03 -12.75 10.31
CA TRP A 225 47.18 -13.73 11.37
C TRP A 225 47.58 -15.04 10.71
N LEU A 226 48.83 -15.44 10.91
CA LEU A 226 49.32 -16.82 10.88
C LEU A 226 50.83 -16.81 11.20
N PRO A 227 51.33 -17.83 11.93
CA PRO A 227 50.99 -18.25 13.28
C PRO A 227 51.97 -17.68 14.34
#